data_AF-A0A7C6KE37-F1
#
_entry.id   AF-A0A7C6KE37-F1
#
_cell.length_a   1.000
_cell.length_b   1.000
_cell.length_c   1.000
_cell.angle_alpha   90.00
_cell.angle_beta   90.00
_cell.angle_gamma   90.00
#
_symmetry.space_group_name_H-M   'P 1'
#
loop_
_entity.id
_entity.type
_entity.pdbx_description
1 polymer ?
#
loop_
_entity_poly.entity_id
_entity_poly.type
_entity_poly.pdbx_seq_one_letter_code
_entity_poly.pdbx_strand_id
1 'polypeptide(L)'
;MPSPILARADALMHRRPHSTDSAEDFPILTDALDEEENIPILLQVEATPEEPSPEPLAEHTPPSAAPTVIATDSSPSSLAADLAHALHVHLQAALPGLIERAVADVMAHRLPSPAATAAAARPETEQGS
;
A
#
# COMPACT_ATOMS: atom_id res chain seq x y z
N MET A 1 -4.88 -14.03 -50.05
CA MET A 1 -3.69 -13.94 -49.18
C MET A 1 -4.15 -13.30 -47.87
N PRO A 2 -4.12 -14.00 -46.73
CA PRO A 2 -4.39 -13.37 -45.44
C PRO A 2 -3.39 -12.22 -45.24
N SER A 3 -3.82 -11.12 -44.62
CA SER A 3 -2.97 -9.94 -44.49
C SER A 3 -1.76 -10.26 -43.59
N PRO A 4 -0.59 -9.63 -43.81
CA PRO A 4 0.60 -9.85 -42.98
C PRO A 4 0.37 -9.55 -41.49
N ILE A 5 -0.50 -8.56 -41.23
CA ILE A 5 -0.89 -8.16 -39.87
C ILE A 5 -1.70 -9.28 -39.20
N LEU A 6 -2.66 -9.89 -39.91
CA LEU A 6 -3.46 -10.99 -39.36
C LEU A 6 -2.61 -12.25 -39.16
N ALA A 7 -1.72 -12.58 -40.09
CA ALA A 7 -0.80 -13.72 -39.93
C ALA A 7 0.14 -13.56 -38.73
N ARG A 8 0.62 -12.34 -38.47
CA ARG A 8 1.45 -12.03 -37.30
C ARG A 8 0.65 -12.09 -36.00
N ALA A 9 -0.56 -11.57 -36.00
CA ALA A 9 -1.45 -11.62 -34.84
C ALA A 9 -1.80 -13.06 -34.48
N ASP A 10 -2.13 -13.88 -35.48
CA ASP A 10 -2.45 -15.29 -35.31
C ASP A 10 -1.25 -16.08 -34.75
N ALA A 11 -0.04 -15.84 -35.29
CA ALA A 11 1.19 -16.42 -34.76
C ALA A 11 1.45 -16.01 -33.30
N LEU A 12 1.14 -14.77 -32.91
CA LEU A 12 1.28 -14.30 -31.52
C LEU A 12 0.22 -14.91 -30.59
N MET A 13 -1.03 -15.05 -31.05
CA MET A 13 -2.12 -15.65 -30.28
C MET A 13 -1.91 -17.16 -30.10
N HIS A 14 -1.34 -17.83 -31.10
CA HIS A 14 -0.97 -19.24 -31.04
C HIS A 14 0.34 -19.49 -30.30
N ARG A 15 1.17 -18.46 -30.13
CA ARG A 15 2.28 -18.46 -29.18
C ARG A 15 1.76 -18.18 -27.76
N ARG A 16 0.75 -18.95 -27.32
CA ARG A 16 0.47 -19.06 -25.90
C ARG A 16 1.72 -19.64 -25.24
N PRO A 17 2.30 -18.99 -24.22
CA PRO A 17 3.18 -19.70 -23.31
C PRO A 17 2.32 -20.75 -22.62
N HIS A 18 2.36 -21.98 -23.12
CA HIS A 18 1.87 -23.15 -22.41
C HIS A 18 2.83 -23.44 -21.26
N SER A 19 2.88 -22.56 -20.26
CA SER A 19 3.45 -22.86 -18.96
C SER A 19 2.34 -23.51 -18.12
N THR A 20 1.96 -24.74 -18.51
CA THR A 20 1.00 -25.58 -17.76
C THR A 20 1.65 -26.19 -16.52
N ASP A 21 2.47 -25.40 -15.81
CA ASP A 21 3.09 -25.72 -14.52
C ASP A 21 3.49 -24.47 -13.70
N SER A 22 3.04 -23.26 -14.08
CA SER A 22 3.49 -22.01 -13.44
C SER A 22 2.46 -21.34 -12.53
N ALA A 23 1.47 -22.08 -12.02
CA ALA A 23 0.56 -21.55 -11.01
C ALA A 23 1.19 -21.51 -9.61
N GLU A 24 2.30 -22.22 -9.39
CA GLU A 24 2.98 -22.33 -8.08
C GLU A 24 4.33 -21.59 -8.06
N ASP A 25 4.88 -21.22 -9.23
CA ASP A 25 6.21 -20.61 -9.35
C ASP A 25 6.10 -19.08 -9.56
N PHE A 26 5.36 -18.42 -8.68
CA PHE A 26 5.45 -16.97 -8.57
C PHE A 26 6.70 -16.65 -7.75
N PRO A 27 7.69 -15.90 -8.30
CA PRO A 27 8.77 -15.43 -7.46
C PRO A 27 8.16 -14.57 -6.35
N ILE A 28 8.28 -15.02 -5.10
CA ILE A 28 7.91 -14.22 -3.95
C ILE A 28 8.94 -13.10 -3.89
N LEU A 29 8.55 -11.92 -4.36
CA LEU A 29 9.31 -10.69 -4.09
C LEU A 29 9.18 -10.40 -2.60
N THR A 30 10.09 -11.00 -1.84
CA THR A 30 10.41 -10.51 -0.49
C THR A 30 11.21 -9.24 -0.73
N ASP A 31 10.53 -8.10 -0.74
CA ASP A 31 11.18 -6.81 -0.60
C ASP A 31 12.12 -6.91 0.60
N ALA A 32 13.35 -6.39 0.49
CA ALA A 32 14.29 -6.43 1.61
C ALA A 32 13.70 -5.60 2.75
N LEU A 33 13.27 -6.27 3.81
CA LEU A 33 12.78 -5.66 5.04
C LEU A 33 13.86 -5.76 6.10
N ASP A 34 13.98 -4.73 6.92
CA ASP A 34 14.73 -4.80 8.17
C ASP A 34 14.05 -5.80 9.13
N GLU A 35 14.82 -6.74 9.72
CA GLU A 35 14.26 -7.85 10.53
C GLU A 35 13.70 -7.35 11.87
N GLU A 36 14.24 -6.25 12.38
CA GLU A 36 13.84 -5.64 13.64
C GLU A 36 12.66 -4.66 13.49
N GLU A 37 12.68 -3.82 12.45
CA GLU A 37 11.72 -2.74 12.28
C GLU A 37 10.60 -3.06 11.26
N ASN A 38 10.74 -4.13 10.46
CA ASN A 38 9.81 -4.51 9.39
C ASN A 38 9.55 -3.36 8.40
N ILE A 39 10.59 -2.57 8.11
CA ILE A 39 10.58 -1.42 7.20
C ILE A 39 11.33 -1.81 5.91
N PRO A 40 10.83 -1.45 4.72
CA PRO A 40 11.55 -1.70 3.47
C PRO A 40 12.85 -0.90 3.38
N ILE A 41 13.95 -1.62 3.13
CA ILE A 41 15.29 -1.06 2.96
C ILE A 41 15.68 -1.00 1.48
N LEU A 42 16.42 0.04 1.11
CA LEU A 42 16.96 0.17 -0.25
C LEU A 42 18.27 -0.62 -0.36
N LEU A 43 18.24 -1.76 -1.04
CA LEU A 43 19.44 -2.50 -1.42
C LEU A 43 20.22 -1.70 -2.48
N GLN A 44 21.43 -1.28 -2.13
CA GLN A 44 22.37 -0.67 -3.06
C GLN A 44 22.95 -1.76 -3.95
N VAL A 45 22.41 -1.90 -5.16
CA VAL A 45 23.00 -2.78 -6.18
C VAL A 45 24.24 -2.08 -6.73
N GLU A 46 25.41 -2.52 -6.30
CA GLU A 46 26.67 -2.10 -6.89
C GLU A 46 26.78 -2.76 -8.27
N ALA A 47 26.60 -1.96 -9.32
CA ALA A 47 26.71 -2.42 -10.70
C ALA A 47 28.16 -2.86 -10.95
N THR A 48 28.44 -4.13 -10.74
CA THR A 48 29.72 -4.75 -11.10
C THR A 48 29.78 -4.83 -12.61
N PRO A 49 30.73 -4.16 -13.29
CA PRO A 49 30.89 -4.32 -14.73
C PRO A 49 31.52 -5.69 -14.98
N GLU A 50 30.72 -6.68 -15.40
CA GLU A 50 31.25 -7.92 -15.98
C GLU A 50 31.97 -7.60 -17.30
N GLU A 51 33.22 -8.03 -17.40
CA GLU A 51 34.04 -7.94 -18.62
C GLU A 51 33.43 -8.78 -19.77
N PRO A 52 33.39 -8.27 -21.01
CA PRO A 52 32.77 -8.97 -22.14
C PRO A 52 33.74 -10.01 -22.76
N SER A 53 33.35 -11.28 -22.75
CA SER A 53 33.95 -12.34 -23.59
C SER A 53 33.36 -12.29 -25.02
N PRO A 54 34.15 -12.49 -26.10
CA PRO A 54 33.69 -12.23 -27.46
C PRO A 54 33.19 -13.49 -28.18
N GLU A 55 31.88 -13.61 -28.40
CA GLU A 55 31.31 -14.38 -29.50
C GLU A 55 30.14 -13.58 -30.13
N PRO A 56 29.96 -13.61 -31.47
CA PRO A 56 29.25 -12.56 -32.18
C PRO A 56 27.74 -12.77 -32.07
N LEU A 57 27.14 -12.21 -31.01
CA LEU A 57 25.71 -11.98 -30.99
C LEU A 57 25.38 -10.88 -32.00
N ALA A 58 24.56 -11.27 -32.98
CA ALA A 58 23.84 -10.38 -33.85
C ALA A 58 23.35 -9.15 -33.06
N GLU A 59 23.54 -7.99 -33.69
CA GLU A 59 23.11 -6.66 -33.29
C GLU A 59 21.60 -6.63 -32.98
N HIS A 60 21.23 -7.15 -31.81
CA HIS A 60 20.04 -6.74 -31.11
C HIS A 60 20.42 -5.41 -30.46
N THR A 61 20.35 -4.33 -31.23
CA THR A 61 19.99 -3.04 -30.64
C THR A 61 18.72 -3.32 -29.85
N PRO A 62 18.71 -3.27 -28.50
CA PRO A 62 17.43 -3.21 -27.83
C PRO A 62 16.73 -1.99 -28.45
N PRO A 63 15.45 -2.06 -28.85
CA PRO A 63 14.71 -0.81 -28.87
C PRO A 63 14.93 -0.28 -27.46
N SER A 64 15.69 0.83 -27.35
CA SER A 64 15.75 1.64 -26.15
C SER A 64 14.31 1.65 -25.67
N ALA A 65 14.04 0.90 -24.61
CA ALA A 65 12.76 0.95 -23.95
C ALA A 65 12.76 2.36 -23.42
N ALA A 66 12.31 3.31 -24.25
CA ALA A 66 11.79 4.54 -23.78
C ALA A 66 10.89 4.08 -22.64
N PRO A 67 11.16 4.50 -21.40
CA PRO A 67 10.24 4.20 -20.33
C PRO A 67 8.89 4.59 -20.91
N THR A 68 7.95 3.65 -20.92
CA THR A 68 6.55 4.05 -21.01
C THR A 68 6.37 4.84 -19.74
N VAL A 69 6.69 6.13 -19.82
CA VAL A 69 6.30 7.14 -18.87
C VAL A 69 4.80 6.99 -18.93
N ILE A 70 4.24 6.27 -17.95
CA ILE A 70 2.88 6.53 -17.57
C ILE A 70 2.94 8.01 -17.23
N ALA A 71 2.51 8.84 -18.19
CA ALA A 71 2.42 10.27 -18.05
C ALA A 71 1.36 10.49 -16.97
N THR A 72 1.81 10.35 -15.73
CA THR A 72 1.11 10.84 -14.57
C THR A 72 1.49 12.31 -14.59
N ASP A 73 0.85 13.07 -15.50
CA ASP A 73 1.02 14.53 -15.64
C ASP A 73 0.57 15.28 -14.36
N SER A 74 0.11 14.56 -13.34
CA SER A 74 -0.05 15.06 -11.99
C SER A 74 1.33 15.28 -11.36
N SER A 75 1.86 16.49 -11.53
CA SER A 75 2.97 16.96 -10.71
C SER A 75 2.66 16.68 -9.23
N PRO A 76 3.63 16.21 -8.41
CA PRO A 76 3.41 15.82 -7.02
C PRO A 76 2.79 16.96 -6.18
N SER A 77 3.06 18.21 -6.56
CA SER A 77 2.44 19.41 -5.98
C SER A 77 0.92 19.48 -6.16
N SER A 78 0.41 19.06 -7.33
CA SER A 78 -1.04 19.02 -7.60
C SER A 78 -1.73 17.96 -6.74
N LEU A 79 -1.14 16.77 -6.65
CA LEU A 79 -1.70 15.69 -5.83
C LEU A 79 -1.72 16.05 -4.35
N ALA A 80 -0.68 16.73 -3.85
CA ALA A 80 -0.66 17.23 -2.47
C ALA A 80 -1.77 18.27 -2.22
N ALA A 81 -2.01 19.17 -3.18
CA ALA A 81 -3.09 20.16 -3.09
C ALA A 81 -4.48 19.50 -3.11
N ASP A 82 -4.69 18.53 -4.01
CA ASP A 82 -5.95 17.80 -4.12
C ASP A 82 -6.23 16.96 -2.86
N LEU A 83 -5.20 16.30 -2.32
CA LEU A 83 -5.29 15.57 -1.05
C LEU A 83 -5.60 16.51 0.12
N ALA A 84 -4.91 17.65 0.20
CA ALA A 84 -5.16 18.64 1.25
C ALA A 84 -6.60 19.17 1.20
N HIS A 85 -7.12 19.41 -0.01
CA HIS A 85 -8.50 19.83 -0.19
C HIS A 85 -9.49 18.73 0.21
N ALA A 86 -9.26 17.48 -0.21
CA ALA A 86 -10.11 16.34 0.15
C ALA A 86 -10.12 16.10 1.66
N LEU A 87 -8.95 16.15 2.32
CA LEU A 87 -8.84 16.04 3.77
C LEU A 87 -9.55 17.19 4.48
N HIS A 88 -9.45 18.42 3.97
CA HIS A 88 -10.14 19.57 4.55
C HIS A 88 -11.66 19.38 4.53
N VAL A 89 -12.23 19.02 3.39
CA VAL A 89 -13.68 18.76 3.25
C VAL A 89 -14.11 17.61 4.16
N HIS A 90 -13.35 16.52 4.17
CA HIS A 90 -13.65 15.37 5.02
C HIS A 90 -13.61 15.70 6.52
N LEU A 91 -12.56 16.39 6.96
CA LEU A 91 -12.42 16.82 8.36
C LEU A 91 -13.53 17.81 8.75
N GLN A 92 -13.90 18.75 7.90
CA GLN A 92 -15.02 19.65 8.17
C GLN A 92 -16.33 18.90 8.41
N ALA A 93 -16.60 17.86 7.61
CA ALA A 93 -17.78 17.03 7.79
C ALA A 93 -17.69 16.13 9.04
N ALA A 94 -16.50 15.64 9.38
CA ALA A 94 -16.27 14.72 10.50
C ALA A 94 -16.11 15.42 11.87
N LEU A 95 -15.70 16.68 11.88
CA LEU A 95 -15.38 17.44 13.10
C LEU A 95 -16.49 17.41 14.16
N PRO A 96 -17.78 17.64 13.82
CA PRO A 96 -18.84 17.61 14.82
C PRO A 96 -18.93 16.27 15.57
N GLY A 97 -18.90 15.16 14.84
CA GLY A 97 -18.95 13.82 15.45
C GLY A 97 -17.70 13.48 16.25
N LEU A 98 -16.52 13.96 15.82
CA LEU A 98 -15.26 13.78 16.54
C LEU A 98 -15.30 14.55 17.88
N ILE A 99 -15.84 15.77 17.87
CA ILE A 99 -16.04 16.58 19.08
C ILE A 99 -17.02 15.88 20.04
N GLU A 100 -18.17 15.43 19.54
CA GLU A 100 -19.16 14.72 20.36
C GLU A 100 -18.55 13.48 21.04
N ARG A 101 -17.81 12.69 20.27
CA ARG A 101 -17.11 11.50 20.79
C ARG A 101 -16.05 11.87 21.83
N ALA A 102 -15.25 12.89 21.57
CA ALA A 102 -14.23 13.36 22.51
C ALA A 102 -14.85 13.88 23.81
N VAL A 103 -15.96 14.63 23.73
CA VAL A 103 -16.69 15.10 24.91
C VAL A 103 -17.28 13.93 25.69
N ALA A 104 -17.92 12.97 25.01
CA ALA A 104 -18.48 11.78 25.66
C ALA A 104 -17.40 10.98 26.41
N ASP A 105 -16.22 10.82 25.80
CA ASP A 105 -15.07 10.13 26.40
C ASP A 105 -14.56 10.84 27.66
N VAL A 106 -14.38 12.17 27.59
CA VAL A 106 -14.01 12.98 28.74
C VAL A 106 -15.05 12.85 29.86
N MET A 107 -16.34 12.90 29.54
CA MET A 107 -17.40 12.77 30.53
C MET A 107 -17.44 11.38 31.16
N ALA A 108 -17.22 10.32 30.37
CA ALA A 108 -17.14 8.95 30.87
C ALA A 108 -15.96 8.75 31.84
N HIS A 109 -14.84 9.43 31.63
CA HIS A 109 -13.67 9.38 32.51
C HIS A 109 -13.74 10.34 33.71
N ARG A 110 -14.60 11.36 33.67
CA ARG A 110 -14.80 12.32 34.77
C ARG A 110 -15.91 11.93 35.74
N LEU A 111 -16.91 11.18 35.29
CA LEU A 111 -17.98 10.69 36.14
C LEU A 111 -17.51 9.41 36.85
N PRO A 112 -17.58 9.31 38.19
CA PRO A 112 -17.41 8.03 38.84
C PRO A 112 -18.46 7.07 38.28
N SER A 113 -18.01 5.88 37.85
CA SER A 113 -18.90 4.82 37.38
C SER A 113 -20.07 4.67 38.37
N PRO A 114 -21.34 4.59 37.92
CA PRO A 114 -22.50 4.49 38.81
C PRO A 114 -22.41 3.28 39.76
N ALA A 115 -21.56 2.29 39.46
CA ALA A 115 -21.24 1.19 40.35
C ALA A 115 -20.45 1.62 41.60
N ALA A 116 -19.54 2.60 41.48
CA ALA A 116 -18.76 3.12 42.59
C ALA A 116 -19.59 4.02 43.51
N THR A 117 -20.52 4.80 42.94
CA THR A 117 -21.44 5.66 43.72
C THR A 117 -22.51 4.85 44.45
N ALA A 118 -23.00 3.75 43.88
CA ALA A 118 -23.93 2.84 44.56
C ALA A 118 -23.29 2.08 45.73
N ALA A 119 -21.99 1.77 45.65
CA ALA A 119 -21.25 1.15 46.76
C ALA A 119 -21.02 2.13 47.93
N ALA A 120 -20.79 3.41 47.65
CA ALA A 120 -20.62 4.45 48.68
C ALA A 120 -21.93 4.88 49.36
N ALA A 121 -23.09 4.60 48.76
CA ALA A 121 -24.40 4.97 49.28
C ALA A 121 -25.07 3.88 50.16
N ARG A 122 -24.39 2.78 50.46
CA ARG A 122 -24.85 1.81 51.48
C ARG A 122 -24.38 2.28 52.87
N PRO A 123 -25.24 2.88 53.71
CA PRO A 123 -24.89 3.09 55.11
C PRO A 123 -24.77 1.74 55.79
N GLU A 124 -23.64 1.51 56.47
CA GLU A 124 -23.44 0.38 57.37
C GLU A 124 -24.45 0.47 58.52
N THR A 125 -25.62 -0.14 58.36
CA THR A 125 -26.57 -0.40 59.44
C THR A 125 -26.54 -1.87 59.79
N GLU A 126 -25.38 -2.40 60.20
CA GLU A 126 -25.35 -3.70 60.87
C GLU A 126 -24.00 -3.91 61.58
N GLN A 127 -23.92 -3.48 62.85
CA GLN A 127 -23.08 -4.03 63.92
C GLN A 127 -23.09 -3.02 65.10
N GLY A 128 -23.42 -3.35 66.34
CA GLY A 128 -23.71 -4.62 66.95
C GLY A 128 -24.80 -4.50 68.01
N SER A 129 -25.48 -5.62 68.21
CA SER A 129 -26.36 -5.89 69.33
C SER A 129 -25.59 -6.34 70.56
#